data_AF-A0AB73ASF7-F1
#
_entry.id   AF-A0AB73ASF7-F1
#
_cell.length_a   1.000
_cell.length_b   1.000
_cell.length_c   1.000
_cell.angle_alpha   90.00
_cell.angle_beta   90.00
_cell.angle_gamma   90.00
#
_symmetry.space_group_name_H-M   'P 1'
#
loop_
_entity.id
_entity.type
_entity.pdbx_description
1 polymer ?
#
loop_
_entity_poly.entity_id
_entity_poly.type
_entity_poly.pdbx_seq_one_letter_code
_entity_poly.pdbx_strand_id
1 'polypeptide(L)'
;MRTQDLIPVFMDVIRDTPEYVQMMNAVPAHVMEDKDAEWWNSDDAAGLLESLFDTLDSCSPEDYYFGAHPGNGSDYGFWKMDK
;
A
#
# COMPACT_ATOMS: atom_id res chain seq x y z
N MET A 1 -1.46 0.01 -11.73
CA MET A 1 -1.19 -1.30 -11.11
C MET A 1 -2.45 -1.75 -10.38
N ARG A 2 -2.67 -3.06 -10.20
CA ARG A 2 -3.89 -3.57 -9.54
C ARG A 2 -3.70 -3.63 -8.02
N THR A 3 -4.80 -3.48 -7.28
CA THR A 3 -4.85 -3.59 -5.80
C THR A 3 -4.25 -4.91 -5.29
N GLN A 4 -4.58 -6.04 -5.93
CA GLN A 4 -4.05 -7.38 -5.62
C GLN A 4 -2.52 -7.51 -5.79
N ASP A 5 -1.90 -6.62 -6.55
CA ASP A 5 -0.45 -6.60 -6.76
C ASP A 5 0.24 -5.63 -5.77
N LEU A 6 -0.45 -4.56 -5.34
CA LEU A 6 0.10 -3.51 -4.48
C LEU A 6 -0.12 -3.75 -2.99
N ILE A 7 -1.35 -4.06 -2.57
CA ILE A 7 -1.73 -4.18 -1.16
C ILE A 7 -0.84 -5.18 -0.42
N PRO A 8 -0.60 -6.41 -0.91
CA PRO A 8 0.26 -7.35 -0.20
C PRO A 8 1.70 -6.86 -0.04
N VAL A 9 2.24 -6.17 -1.05
CA VAL A 9 3.60 -5.63 -1.03
C VAL A 9 3.71 -4.48 -0.04
N PHE A 10 2.74 -3.57 -0.04
CA PHE A 10 2.72 -2.43 0.88
C PHE A 10 2.51 -2.87 2.34
N MET A 11 1.67 -3.88 2.58
CA MET A 11 1.52 -4.50 3.90
C MET A 11 2.82 -5.17 4.38
N ASP A 12 3.62 -5.74 3.48
CA ASP A 12 4.93 -6.31 3.81
C ASP A 12 5.91 -5.23 4.26
N VAL A 13 5.90 -4.06 3.62
CA VAL A 13 6.76 -2.91 3.98
C VAL A 13 6.47 -2.40 5.40
N ILE A 14 5.21 -2.35 5.81
CA ILE A 14 4.82 -1.90 7.16
C ILE A 14 4.80 -3.04 8.19
N ARG A 15 5.17 -4.28 7.83
CA ARG A 15 5.00 -5.46 8.72
C ARG A 15 5.59 -5.28 10.11
N ASP A 16 6.70 -4.56 10.22
CA ASP A 16 7.42 -4.33 11.46
C ASP A 16 6.98 -3.05 12.21
N THR A 17 5.89 -2.41 11.77
CA THR A 17 5.33 -1.20 12.39
C THR A 17 4.02 -1.50 13.13
N PRO A 18 3.63 -0.68 14.12
CA PRO A 18 2.36 -0.85 14.84
C PRO A 18 1.11 -0.81 13.93
N GLU A 19 1.18 -0.08 12.83
CA GLU A 19 0.09 0.11 11.86
C GLU A 19 -0.28 -1.23 11.18
N TYR A 20 0.68 -2.15 11.00
CA TYR A 20 0.39 -3.48 10.45
C TYR A 20 -0.65 -4.24 11.27
N VAL A 21 -0.60 -4.16 12.60
CA VAL A 21 -1.57 -4.85 13.47
C VAL A 21 -2.99 -4.35 13.24
N GLN A 22 -3.15 -3.06 12.91
CA GLN A 22 -4.45 -2.47 12.62
C GLN A 22 -4.99 -2.90 11.25
N MET A 23 -4.10 -3.14 10.28
CA MET A 23 -4.46 -3.40 8.89
C MET A 23 -4.41 -4.88 8.50
N MET A 24 -3.77 -5.76 9.28
CA MET A 24 -3.55 -7.16 8.93
C MET A 24 -4.84 -7.98 8.73
N ASN A 25 -5.96 -7.53 9.29
CA ASN A 25 -7.27 -8.17 9.15
C ASN A 25 -8.18 -7.49 8.11
N ALA A 26 -7.68 -6.45 7.43
CA ALA A 26 -8.47 -5.72 6.43
C ALA A 26 -8.65 -6.54 5.13
N VAL A 27 -7.68 -7.38 4.78
CA VAL A 27 -7.80 -8.33 3.67
C VAL A 27 -8.35 -9.65 4.20
N PRO A 28 -9.49 -10.16 3.69
CA PRO A 28 -9.99 -11.46 4.08
C PRO A 28 -8.98 -12.57 3.73
N ALA A 29 -8.77 -13.55 4.62
CA ALA A 29 -7.74 -14.59 4.42
C ALA A 29 -7.86 -15.34 3.09
N HIS A 30 -9.08 -15.69 2.67
CA HIS A 30 -9.33 -16.38 1.40
C HIS A 30 -8.98 -15.54 0.17
N VAL A 31 -9.05 -14.21 0.28
CA VAL A 31 -8.71 -13.26 -0.80
C VAL A 31 -7.20 -13.19 -1.00
N MET A 32 -6.40 -13.37 0.05
CA MET A 32 -4.94 -13.42 -0.09
C MET A 32 -4.47 -14.63 -0.90
N GLU A 33 -5.22 -15.74 -0.86
CA GLU A 33 -4.92 -16.96 -1.61
C GLU A 33 -5.51 -16.95 -3.03
N ASP A 34 -6.56 -16.15 -3.27
CA ASP A 34 -7.25 -16.02 -4.55
C ASP A 34 -7.05 -14.62 -5.16
N LYS A 35 -6.13 -14.54 -6.13
CA LYS A 35 -5.85 -13.29 -6.86
C LYS A 35 -7.00 -12.83 -7.75
N ASP A 36 -7.94 -13.69 -8.09
CA ASP A 36 -9.08 -13.36 -8.93
C ASP A 36 -10.36 -13.08 -8.11
N ALA A 37 -10.23 -13.05 -6.78
CA ALA A 37 -11.34 -12.71 -5.89
C ALA A 37 -11.91 -11.31 -6.19
N GLU A 38 -13.23 -11.22 -6.28
CA GLU A 38 -13.97 -9.97 -6.56
C GLU A 38 -13.65 -8.85 -5.57
N TRP A 39 -13.25 -9.20 -4.34
CA TRP A 39 -12.86 -8.24 -3.31
C TRP A 39 -11.76 -7.29 -3.78
N TRP A 40 -10.81 -7.73 -4.62
CA TRP A 40 -9.74 -6.88 -5.12
C TRP A 40 -10.27 -5.69 -5.95
N ASN A 41 -11.46 -5.81 -6.55
CA ASN A 41 -12.11 -4.75 -7.31
C ASN A 41 -13.14 -3.95 -6.50
N SER A 42 -13.24 -4.21 -5.19
CA SER A 42 -14.21 -3.54 -4.31
C SER A 42 -13.70 -2.20 -3.78
N ASP A 43 -14.63 -1.37 -3.31
CA ASP A 43 -14.31 -0.11 -2.63
C ASP A 43 -13.50 -0.33 -1.33
N ASP A 44 -13.66 -1.48 -0.67
CA ASP A 44 -12.88 -1.83 0.51
C ASP A 44 -11.39 -1.99 0.17
N ALA A 45 -11.08 -2.66 -0.95
CA ALA A 45 -9.71 -2.80 -1.42
C ALA A 45 -9.12 -1.44 -1.86
N ALA A 46 -9.92 -0.60 -2.51
CA ALA A 46 -9.50 0.75 -2.88
C ALA A 46 -9.18 1.61 -1.65
N GLY A 47 -10.09 1.62 -0.66
CA GLY A 47 -9.90 2.37 0.60
C GLY A 47 -8.75 1.86 1.45
N LEU A 48 -8.51 0.55 1.47
CA LEU A 48 -7.32 -0.02 2.12
C LEU A 48 -6.04 0.43 1.42
N LEU A 49 -6.02 0.44 0.08
CA LEU A 49 -4.86 0.90 -0.68
C LEU A 49 -4.57 2.38 -0.42
N GLU A 50 -5.59 3.25 -0.39
CA GLU A 50 -5.43 4.65 -0.01
C GLU A 50 -4.88 4.80 1.42
N SER A 51 -5.43 4.06 2.38
CA SER A 51 -4.95 4.07 3.77
C SER A 51 -3.49 3.62 3.89
N LEU A 52 -3.06 2.65 3.07
CA LEU A 52 -1.67 2.20 3.00
C LEU A 52 -0.76 3.28 2.40
N PHE A 53 -1.21 4.03 1.39
CA PHE A 53 -0.46 5.17 0.86
C PHE A 53 -0.22 6.22 1.94
N ASP A 54 -1.26 6.64 2.66
CA ASP A 54 -1.15 7.64 3.73
C ASP A 54 -0.25 7.16 4.87
N THR A 55 -0.35 5.87 5.22
CA THR A 55 0.49 5.27 6.27
C THR A 55 1.95 5.23 5.87
N LEU A 56 2.24 4.75 4.66
CA LEU A 56 3.60 4.69 4.14
C LEU A 56 4.18 6.09 3.99
N ASP A 57 3.40 7.07 3.53
CA ASP A 57 3.86 8.46 3.45
C ASP A 57 4.18 9.03 4.83
N SER A 58 3.36 8.73 5.84
CA SER A 58 3.61 9.12 7.24
C SER A 58 4.86 8.45 7.84
N CYS A 59 5.26 7.28 7.35
CA CYS A 59 6.52 6.62 7.70
C CYS A 59 7.74 7.20 6.97
N SER A 60 7.55 8.12 6.02
CA SER A 60 8.64 8.71 5.26
C SER A 60 9.57 9.54 6.16
N PRO A 61 10.89 9.46 5.95
CA PRO A 61 11.84 10.38 6.58
C PRO A 61 11.56 11.84 6.18
N GLU A 62 12.08 12.79 6.97
CA GLU A 62 12.03 14.22 6.60
C GLU A 62 12.63 14.46 5.20
N ASP A 63 11.99 15.35 4.42
CA ASP A 63 12.30 15.62 3.01
C ASP A 63 12.06 14.43 2.03
N TYR A 64 11.36 13.38 2.46
CA TYR A 64 10.91 12.28 1.58
C TYR A 64 9.39 12.15 1.60
N TYR A 65 8.84 11.57 0.53
CA TYR A 65 7.44 11.16 0.44
C TYR A 65 7.34 9.73 -0.10
N PHE A 66 6.26 9.03 0.22
CA PHE A 66 5.94 7.75 -0.39
C PHE A 66 4.97 7.97 -1.56
N GLY A 67 5.29 7.40 -2.72
CA GLY A 67 4.39 7.50 -3.86
C GLY A 67 4.97 6.97 -5.15
N ALA A 68 4.29 7.30 -6.25
CA ALA A 68 4.75 6.95 -7.58
C ALA A 68 6.01 7.76 -7.94
N HIS A 69 6.96 7.12 -8.62
CA HIS A 69 8.18 7.77 -9.09
C HIS A 69 7.84 8.94 -10.03
N PRO A 70 8.45 10.13 -9.86
CA PRO A 70 8.13 11.33 -10.65
C PRO A 70 8.29 11.17 -12.17
N GLY A 71 9.10 10.20 -12.62
CA GLY A 71 9.39 9.97 -14.03
C GLY A 71 8.27 9.29 -14.80
N ASN A 72 8.06 7.98 -14.55
CA ASN A 72 7.12 7.14 -15.30
C ASN A 72 5.87 6.76 -14.49
N GLY A 73 5.79 7.14 -13.22
CA GLY A 73 4.71 6.76 -12.29
C GLY A 73 4.48 5.25 -12.12
N SER A 74 5.43 4.42 -12.57
CA SER A 74 5.26 2.96 -12.63
C SER A 74 5.97 2.22 -11.50
N ASP A 75 6.82 2.92 -10.75
CA ASP A 75 7.49 2.41 -9.57
C ASP A 75 6.97 3.14 -8.34
N TYR A 76 6.66 2.41 -7.27
CA TYR A 76 6.27 2.98 -5.99
C TYR A 76 7.42 2.86 -4.99
N GLY A 77 7.63 3.88 -4.18
CA GLY A 77 8.69 3.89 -3.18
C GLY A 77 8.78 5.22 -2.44
N PHE A 78 9.83 5.33 -1.65
CA PHE A 78 10.20 6.54 -0.94
C PHE A 78 11.11 7.39 -1.82
N TRP A 79 10.66 8.60 -2.14
CA TRP A 79 11.39 9.52 -3.02
C TRP A 79 11.68 10.81 -2.29
N LYS A 80 12.82 11.41 -2.60
CA LYS A 80 13.18 12.71 -2.06
C LYS A 80 12.26 13.77 -2.66
N MET A 81 11.71 14.64 -1.83
CA MET A 81 10.99 15.82 -2.31
C MET A 81 11.98 16.76 -3.03
N ASP A 82 11.64 17.16 -4.25
CA ASP A 82 12.36 18.27 -4.89
C ASP A 82 12.01 19.56 -4.15
N LYS A 83 13.03 20.22 -3.60
CA LYS A 83 12.92 21.51 -2.90
C LYS A 83 12.83 22.67 -3.88
#